data_AF-A0A2E1H8C6-F1
#
_entry.id   AF-A0A2E1H8C6-F1
#
_cell.length_a   1.000
_cell.length_b   1.000
_cell.length_c   1.000
_cell.angle_alpha   90.00
_cell.angle_beta   90.00
_cell.angle_gamma   90.00
#
_symmetry.space_group_name_H-M   'P 1'
#
loop_
_entity.id
_entity.type
_entity.pdbx_description
1 polymer ?
#
loop_
_entity_poly.entity_id
_entity_poly.type
_entity_poly.pdbx_seq_one_letter_code
_entity_poly.pdbx_strand_id
1 'polypeptide(L)'
;MQHAEGMMSDILKDAMTPSQVVDLLRERGIIITERSLRERARAIGAYRKLGRTVILLPEHIDAVFAEPEKARLKRRVAKREYPKVHAEAPPRRPEPKPTYLPVIMRNETSTPKKAKSE
;
A
#
# COMPACT_ATOMS: atom_id res chain seq x y z
N MET A 1 -18.71 38.89 24.55
CA MET A 1 -18.56 37.42 24.43
C MET A 1 -18.67 37.02 22.96
N GLN A 2 -17.71 37.43 22.12
CA GLN A 2 -17.78 37.26 20.67
C GLN A 2 -16.52 36.55 20.13
N HIS A 3 -16.25 35.28 20.46
CA HIS A 3 -15.15 34.54 19.81
C HIS A 3 -15.47 33.04 19.79
N ALA A 4 -16.39 32.61 18.93
CA ALA A 4 -16.58 31.19 18.60
C ALA A 4 -16.78 30.97 17.11
N GLU A 5 -17.47 31.90 16.42
CA GLU A 5 -17.75 31.78 14.98
C GLU A 5 -16.48 31.86 14.09
N GLY A 6 -15.44 32.61 14.50
CA GLY A 6 -14.20 32.72 13.73
C GLY A 6 -13.29 31.47 13.80
N MET A 7 -13.23 30.78 14.95
CA MET A 7 -12.30 29.66 15.13
C MET A 7 -12.72 28.40 14.37
N MET A 8 -14.03 28.16 14.18
CA MET A 8 -14.51 27.01 13.41
C MET A 8 -14.20 27.11 11.92
N SER A 9 -14.23 28.33 11.34
CA SER A 9 -13.89 28.51 9.92
C SER A 9 -12.42 28.23 9.63
N ASP A 10 -11.52 28.52 10.57
CA ASP A 10 -10.08 28.35 10.35
C ASP A 10 -9.66 26.88 10.49
N ILE A 11 -10.28 26.13 11.42
CA ILE A 11 -10.13 24.67 11.50
C ILE A 11 -10.49 23.99 10.17
N LEU A 12 -11.54 24.44 9.49
CA LEU A 12 -11.97 23.85 8.21
C LEU A 12 -11.08 24.24 7.04
N LYS A 13 -10.44 25.42 7.07
CA LYS A 13 -9.47 25.85 6.05
C LYS A 13 -8.15 25.09 6.17
N ASP A 14 -7.71 24.85 7.40
CA ASP A 14 -6.38 24.31 7.69
C ASP A 14 -6.37 22.79 7.93
N ALA A 15 -7.56 22.17 8.00
CA ALA A 15 -7.70 20.73 8.14
C ALA A 15 -7.16 19.99 6.90
N MET A 16 -6.18 19.12 7.13
CA MET A 16 -5.57 18.29 6.11
C MET A 16 -5.75 16.80 6.42
N THR A 17 -5.92 15.99 5.39
CA THR A 17 -5.85 14.53 5.50
C THR A 17 -4.38 14.08 5.52
N PRO A 18 -4.08 12.89 6.07
CA PRO A 18 -2.73 12.33 6.02
C PRO A 18 -2.16 12.21 4.59
N SER A 19 -3.02 12.01 3.58
CA SER A 19 -2.61 11.92 2.18
C SER A 19 -2.07 13.27 1.69
N GLN A 20 -2.85 14.34 1.89
CA GLN A 20 -2.45 15.70 1.49
C GLN A 20 -1.17 16.16 2.19
N VAL A 21 -0.99 15.82 3.47
CA VAL A 21 0.26 16.16 4.19
C VAL A 21 1.46 15.43 3.58
N VAL A 22 1.29 14.14 3.20
CA VAL A 22 2.37 13.37 2.54
C VAL A 22 2.71 13.95 1.17
N ASP A 23 1.71 14.38 0.39
CA ASP A 23 1.95 14.99 -0.91
C ASP A 23 2.71 16.31 -0.78
N LEU A 24 2.31 17.19 0.14
CA LEU A 24 3.05 18.43 0.44
C LEU A 24 4.49 18.17 0.90
N LEU A 25 4.70 17.13 1.70
CA LEU A 25 6.04 16.76 2.16
C LEU A 25 6.87 16.21 1.01
N ARG A 26 6.26 15.43 0.10
CA ARG A 26 6.92 14.92 -1.10
C ARG A 26 7.35 16.06 -2.03
N GLU A 27 6.53 17.09 -2.21
CA GLU A 27 6.89 18.30 -2.97
C GLU A 27 8.14 18.99 -2.39
N ARG A 28 8.31 18.90 -1.06
CA ARG A 28 9.50 19.40 -0.34
C ARG A 28 10.66 18.41 -0.30
N GLY A 29 10.58 17.28 -1.00
CA GLY A 29 11.62 16.25 -1.05
C GLY A 29 11.65 15.29 0.15
N ILE A 30 10.65 15.36 1.05
CA ILE A 30 10.55 14.51 2.23
C ILE A 30 9.78 13.25 1.88
N ILE A 31 10.44 12.09 1.91
CA ILE A 31 9.84 10.80 1.57
C ILE A 31 9.31 10.13 2.84
N ILE A 32 8.01 10.29 3.09
CA ILE A 32 7.30 9.53 4.12
C ILE A 32 6.07 8.84 3.55
N THR A 33 5.61 7.78 4.20
CA THR A 33 4.36 7.11 3.82
C THR A 33 3.21 7.59 4.71
N GLU A 34 1.99 7.62 4.17
CA GLU A 34 0.80 7.95 4.96
C GLU A 34 0.63 7.03 6.17
N ARG A 35 0.99 5.75 6.00
CA ARG A 35 0.91 4.77 7.09
C ARG A 35 1.82 5.19 8.24
N SER A 36 3.07 5.53 7.95
CA SER A 36 4.03 5.99 8.97
C SER A 36 3.54 7.26 9.65
N LEU A 37 2.97 8.21 8.89
CA LEU A 37 2.40 9.44 9.43
C LEU A 37 1.22 9.15 10.38
N ARG A 38 0.28 8.28 9.96
CA ARG A 38 -0.86 7.87 10.79
C ARG A 38 -0.42 7.14 12.06
N GLU A 39 0.53 6.22 11.95
CA GLU A 39 1.07 5.49 13.11
C GLU A 39 1.71 6.46 14.10
N ARG A 40 2.52 7.42 13.62
CA ARG A 40 3.15 8.43 14.47
C ARG A 40 2.12 9.34 15.13
N ALA A 41 1.18 9.90 14.36
CA ALA A 41 0.12 10.77 14.87
C ALA A 41 -0.73 10.07 15.94
N ARG A 42 -1.07 8.79 15.72
CA ARG A 42 -1.80 7.98 16.70
C ARG A 42 -1.00 7.72 17.97
N ALA A 43 0.31 7.48 17.86
CA ALA A 43 1.17 7.19 19.01
C ALA A 43 1.27 8.38 19.97
N ILE A 44 1.22 9.61 19.45
CA ILE A 44 1.32 10.84 20.26
C ILE A 44 -0.04 11.50 20.52
N GLY A 45 -1.13 10.97 19.94
CA GLY A 45 -2.47 11.56 20.05
C GLY A 45 -2.69 12.86 19.26
N ALA A 46 -1.76 13.24 18.38
CA ALA A 46 -1.83 14.46 17.58
C ALA A 46 -2.67 14.24 16.31
N TYR A 47 -3.98 14.06 16.48
CA TYR A 47 -4.93 13.98 15.37
C TYR A 47 -6.36 14.22 15.84
N ARG A 48 -7.25 14.59 14.90
CA ARG A 48 -8.70 14.55 15.10
C ARG A 48 -9.31 13.44 14.26
N LYS A 49 -10.33 12.76 14.81
CA LYS A 49 -11.05 11.69 14.11
C LYS A 49 -12.46 12.17 13.81
N LEU A 50 -12.84 12.13 12.53
CA LEU A 50 -14.21 12.33 12.08
C LEU A 50 -14.68 11.07 11.38
N GLY A 51 -15.48 10.26 12.09
CA GLY A 51 -15.91 8.94 11.60
C GLY A 51 -14.71 8.02 11.35
N ARG A 52 -14.48 7.65 10.08
CA ARG A 52 -13.33 6.82 9.66
C ARG A 52 -12.12 7.65 9.23
N THR A 53 -12.31 8.96 9.05
CA THR A 53 -11.30 9.86 8.52
C THR A 53 -10.46 10.44 9.65
N VAL A 54 -9.15 10.51 9.42
CA VAL A 54 -8.20 11.20 10.28
C VAL A 54 -7.94 12.57 9.68
N ILE A 55 -7.96 13.60 10.52
CA ILE A 55 -7.66 14.98 10.17
C ILE A 55 -6.48 15.46 11.00
N LEU A 56 -5.54 16.09 10.33
CA LEU A 56 -4.38 16.75 10.90
C LEU A 56 -4.60 18.25 10.74
N LEU A 57 -4.39 18.98 11.83
CA LEU A 57 -4.34 20.44 11.84
C LEU A 57 -2.86 20.84 11.85
N PRO A 58 -2.52 22.08 11.51
CA PRO A 58 -1.14 22.56 11.56
C PRO A 58 -0.45 22.25 12.90
N GLU A 59 -1.13 22.50 14.02
CA GLU A 59 -0.64 22.17 15.38
C GLU A 59 -0.32 20.68 15.56
N HIS A 60 -1.12 19.79 14.96
CA HIS A 60 -0.87 18.35 15.02
C HIS A 60 0.35 17.96 14.18
N ILE A 61 0.54 18.61 13.03
CA ILE A 61 1.68 18.39 12.15
C ILE A 61 2.94 18.80 12.90
N ASP A 62 2.95 19.98 13.50
CA ASP A 62 4.06 20.47 14.32
C ASP A 62 4.40 19.49 15.46
N ALA A 63 3.38 19.00 16.18
CA ALA A 63 3.58 18.00 17.24
C ALA A 63 4.14 16.66 16.71
N VAL A 64 3.78 16.24 15.49
CA VAL A 64 4.31 15.03 14.86
C VAL A 64 5.80 15.17 14.53
N PHE A 65 6.22 16.36 14.10
CA PHE A 65 7.59 16.67 13.71
C PHE A 65 8.46 17.21 14.86
N ALA A 66 7.87 17.57 16.00
CA ALA A 66 8.58 17.98 17.18
C ALA A 66 9.62 16.93 17.61
N GLU A 67 10.77 17.41 18.10
CA GLU A 67 11.83 16.53 18.59
C GLU A 67 11.26 15.59 19.66
N PRO A 68 11.43 14.27 19.52
CA PRO A 68 11.04 13.35 20.57
C PRO A 68 11.93 13.63 21.78
N GLU A 69 11.31 13.90 22.93
CA GLU A 69 11.98 14.27 24.19
C GLU A 69 13.13 13.32 24.58
N LYS A 70 13.12 12.08 24.09
CA LYS A 70 14.27 11.17 24.06
C LYS A 70 14.22 10.33 22.78
N ALA A 71 15.12 10.59 21.84
CA ALA A 71 15.39 9.65 20.76
C ALA A 71 15.89 8.34 21.38
N ARG A 72 14.98 7.38 21.63
CA ARG A 72 15.38 5.98 21.83
C ARG A 72 15.99 5.53 20.51
N LEU A 73 17.32 5.67 20.41
CA LEU A 73 18.12 5.02 19.39
C LEU A 73 17.83 3.53 19.50
N LYS A 74 16.83 3.05 18.76
CA LYS A 74 16.71 1.63 18.50
C LYS A 74 17.98 1.33 17.72
N ARG A 75 19.01 0.82 18.41
CA ARG A 75 20.16 0.18 17.78
C ARG A 75 19.56 -0.62 16.64
N ARG A 76 19.94 -0.29 15.41
CA ARG A 76 19.69 -1.20 14.29
C ARG A 76 20.28 -2.50 14.77
N VAL A 77 19.44 -3.46 15.16
CA VAL A 77 19.89 -4.85 15.22
C VAL A 77 20.41 -5.06 13.82
N ALA A 78 21.73 -5.18 13.71
CA ALA A 78 22.40 -5.47 12.45
C ALA A 78 21.58 -6.56 11.78
N LYS A 79 21.39 -6.44 10.46
CA LYS A 79 20.75 -7.46 9.62
C LYS A 79 21.00 -8.81 10.27
N ARG A 80 19.95 -9.51 10.68
CA ARG A 80 20.05 -10.95 10.90
C ARG A 80 20.66 -11.44 9.61
N GLU A 81 21.95 -11.76 9.63
CA GLU A 81 22.54 -12.59 8.60
C GLU A 81 21.72 -13.85 8.70
N TYR A 82 20.80 -14.02 7.75
CA TYR A 82 20.34 -15.35 7.45
C TYR A 82 21.63 -16.11 7.13
N PRO A 83 22.00 -17.15 7.90
CA PRO A 83 23.03 -18.04 7.40
C PRO A 83 22.56 -18.40 5.99
N LYS A 84 23.43 -18.29 5.00
CA LYS A 84 23.21 -18.92 3.70
C LYS A 84 23.21 -20.42 3.94
N VAL A 85 22.12 -20.92 4.53
CA VAL A 85 21.74 -22.31 4.38
C VAL A 85 21.49 -22.44 2.90
N HIS A 86 22.29 -23.27 2.25
CA HIS A 86 21.91 -23.93 1.02
C HIS A 86 20.65 -24.75 1.33
N ALA A 87 19.52 -24.07 1.54
CA ALA A 87 18.22 -24.68 1.65
C ALA A 87 17.75 -24.82 0.21
N GLU A 88 17.66 -26.07 -0.23
CA GLU A 88 16.97 -26.47 -1.45
C GLU A 88 15.72 -25.60 -1.68
N ALA A 89 15.47 -25.27 -2.95
CA ALA A 89 14.29 -24.53 -3.34
C ALA A 89 13.05 -25.11 -2.63
N PRO A 90 12.16 -24.26 -2.06
CA PRO A 90 10.93 -24.75 -1.45
C PRO A 90 10.25 -25.70 -2.44
N PRO A 91 9.68 -26.84 -1.99
CA PRO A 91 9.07 -27.79 -2.91
C PRO A 91 8.11 -27.01 -3.79
N ARG A 92 8.37 -27.03 -5.11
CA ARG A 92 7.49 -26.39 -6.08
C ARG A 92 6.10 -26.92 -5.77
N ARG A 93 5.16 -26.03 -5.43
CA ARG A 93 3.75 -26.41 -5.41
C ARG A 93 3.51 -27.12 -6.74
N PRO A 94 3.04 -28.39 -6.75
CA PRO A 94 2.89 -29.10 -8.01
C PRO A 94 2.03 -28.23 -8.91
N GLU A 95 2.59 -27.82 -10.04
CA GLU A 95 1.84 -27.08 -11.04
C GLU A 95 0.61 -27.93 -11.36
N PRO A 96 -0.61 -27.36 -11.37
CA PRO A 96 -1.77 -28.12 -11.78
C PRO A 96 -1.47 -28.65 -13.19
N LYS A 97 -1.41 -29.98 -13.33
CA LYS A 97 -1.15 -30.60 -14.63
C LYS A 97 -2.16 -30.03 -15.62
N PRO A 98 -1.73 -29.51 -16.79
CA PRO A 98 -2.67 -29.08 -17.80
C PRO A 98 -3.56 -30.27 -18.11
N THR A 99 -4.85 -30.15 -17.78
CA THR A 99 -5.82 -31.19 -18.12
C THR A 99 -6.05 -31.02 -19.62
N TYR A 100 -5.24 -31.69 -20.42
CA TYR A 100 -5.50 -31.83 -21.84
C TYR A 100 -6.77 -32.67 -21.98
N LEU A 101 -7.91 -32.01 -22.12
CA LEU A 101 -9.06 -32.66 -22.74
C LEU A 101 -8.62 -33.03 -24.16
N PRO A 102 -8.76 -34.30 -24.58
CA PRO A 102 -8.43 -34.65 -25.94
C PRO A 102 -9.32 -33.83 -26.87
N VAL A 103 -8.71 -32.97 -27.68
CA VAL A 103 -9.37 -32.38 -28.85
C VAL A 103 -9.65 -33.57 -29.76
N ILE A 104 -10.90 -34.05 -29.76
CA ILE A 104 -11.35 -35.08 -30.70
C ILE A 104 -11.38 -34.41 -32.07
N MET A 105 -10.26 -34.46 -32.79
CA MET A 105 -10.20 -34.10 -34.20
C MET A 105 -10.98 -35.16 -34.98
N ARG A 106 -12.18 -34.82 -35.42
CA ARG A 106 -12.90 -35.63 -36.43
C ARG A 106 -12.18 -35.45 -37.76
N ASN A 107 -11.23 -36.33 -38.04
CA ASN A 107 -10.64 -36.47 -39.36
C ASN A 107 -11.63 -37.23 -40.25
N GLU A 108 -12.50 -36.51 -40.95
CA GLU A 108 -13.24 -37.06 -42.09
C GLU A 108 -12.32 -37.05 -43.32
N THR A 109 -11.35 -37.96 -43.37
CA THR A 109 -10.76 -38.37 -44.64
C THR A 109 -11.59 -39.51 -45.21
N SER A 110 -12.66 -39.16 -45.92
CA SER A 110 -13.29 -40.02 -46.92
C SER A 110 -13.09 -39.36 -48.28
N THR A 111 -12.18 -39.96 -49.04
CA THR A 111 -11.85 -39.65 -50.42
C THR A 111 -13.08 -39.69 -51.34
N PRO A 112 -13.33 -38.69 -52.21
CA PRO A 112 -14.11 -38.93 -53.41
C PRO A 112 -13.21 -39.53 -54.50
N LYS A 113 -13.48 -40.80 -54.86
CA LYS A 113 -12.97 -41.42 -56.07
C LYS A 113 -13.52 -40.68 -57.30
N LYS A 114 -12.60 -40.36 -58.22
CA LYS A 114 -12.73 -40.01 -59.65
C LYS A 114 -14.12 -40.18 -60.31
N ALA A 115 -14.63 -39.05 -60.80
CA ALA A 115 -14.84 -38.68 -62.22
C ALA A 115 -15.68 -39.55 -63.20
N LYS A 116 -16.53 -38.83 -63.96
CA LYS A 116 -17.12 -39.08 -65.30
C LYS A 116 -18.37 -39.98 -65.35
N SER A 117 -19.56 -39.49 -65.72
CA SER A 117 -20.05 -38.93 -67.00
C SER A 117 -20.18 -39.99 -68.11
N GLU A 118 -21.36 -40.57 -68.26
CA GLU A 118 -22.19 -40.68 -69.48
C GLU A 118 -23.54 -41.32 -69.15
#